data_AF-A0A8J5GGI0-F1
#
_entry.id   AF-A0A8J5GGI0-F1
#
_cell.length_a   1.000
_cell.length_b   1.000
_cell.length_c   1.000
_cell.angle_alpha   90.00
_cell.angle_beta   90.00
_cell.angle_gamma   90.00
#
_symmetry.space_group_name_H-M   'P 1'
#
loop_
_entity.id
_entity.type
_entity.pdbx_description
1 polymer ?
#
loop_
_entity_poly.entity_id
_entity_poly.type
_entity_poly.pdbx_seq_one_letter_code
_entity_poly.pdbx_strand_id
1 'polypeptide(L)'
;MKPFRSDSPCLLHSFFGCVITIFSLQLNKWKVECVDKALCELFSTLIRRLRFPPLPLVSLSLYIAIVAVLRCRARGATLGTAFRLPLFFRHWEVRIQDGVAFGLFPACLFGFLLSGFHRRFCFAEAYDSLDPNGNITIKWDIIQWTPDGYVAVVTMYNYQQYRHIQSPGWNLGWTWAKKEVIWSMVGAQATEQGDCSKFKGNIPHCCKKTPTIVDLLPGTPYNMQIANCCKGGVISSWVQDPANAASSFQLSAGLAGTSKKTVRAPKNFTLRAPGPGYTCGPAKDVSPSTFLTSDGRRKTHALSKDMEHYLYILPVSRAEDPYMLYSPYLAYAVNDPSKSSYAPLVQCTSHMCPIRVHWHVKLNYKDYWRVKIAITNFNYRMNYTQWNLVIQHPNFDNLTQLFSFNYRSIAPYGDINDTAMLWGVKYYNDLLMEAGPYGNAQSELLFRKEPSFTFEKGWAFPRRVYFNGDNCVMPPPDAYPWLPNSSPRLRFPSFVLMVVLWAALALSLIHHL
;
A
#
# COMPACT_ATOMS: atom_id res chain seq x y z
N MET A 1 -39.22 -14.05 16.60
CA MET A 1 -38.12 -14.97 16.24
C MET A 1 -36.80 -14.30 16.60
N LYS A 2 -35.99 -14.99 17.42
CA LYS A 2 -34.71 -14.54 17.98
C LYS A 2 -33.66 -14.34 16.87
N PRO A 3 -32.74 -13.37 16.99
CA PRO A 3 -31.47 -13.44 16.27
C PRO A 3 -30.57 -14.47 16.95
N PHE A 4 -30.04 -15.39 16.14
CA PHE A 4 -29.02 -16.36 16.53
C PHE A 4 -27.71 -15.63 16.80
N ARG A 5 -27.21 -15.83 18.02
CA ARG A 5 -25.88 -15.49 18.49
C ARG A 5 -24.94 -16.60 18.00
N SER A 6 -23.84 -16.29 17.32
CA SER A 6 -22.71 -17.21 17.21
C SER A 6 -21.54 -16.65 17.99
N ASP A 7 -21.08 -17.47 18.93
CA ASP A 7 -20.03 -17.18 19.89
C ASP A 7 -18.64 -17.15 19.27
N SER A 8 -17.81 -16.24 19.77
CA SER A 8 -16.46 -16.54 20.27
C SER A 8 -15.83 -15.29 20.92
N PRO A 9 -15.95 -15.11 22.24
CA PRO A 9 -15.07 -14.23 23.00
C PRO A 9 -13.82 -14.99 23.44
N CYS A 10 -12.65 -14.42 23.15
CA CYS A 10 -11.36 -14.87 23.67
C CYS A 10 -11.40 -14.90 25.21
N LEU A 11 -11.28 -16.11 25.77
CA LEU A 11 -10.95 -16.38 27.17
C LEU A 11 -9.54 -15.83 27.50
N LEU A 12 -9.44 -14.54 27.82
CA LEU A 12 -8.20 -13.97 28.36
C LEU A 12 -8.40 -13.13 29.64
N HIS A 13 -9.64 -12.85 30.03
CA HIS A 13 -9.94 -11.98 31.17
C HIS A 13 -10.08 -12.70 32.54
N SER A 14 -10.11 -14.04 32.58
CA SER A 14 -10.25 -14.80 33.85
C SER A 14 -8.92 -15.28 34.46
N PHE A 15 -7.82 -15.29 33.70
CA PHE A 15 -6.53 -15.80 34.20
C PHE A 15 -5.69 -14.73 34.90
N PHE A 16 -5.77 -13.46 34.47
CA PHE A 16 -5.00 -12.36 35.07
C PHE A 16 -5.45 -12.01 36.50
N GLY A 17 -6.73 -12.17 36.83
CA GLY A 17 -7.23 -11.95 38.20
C GLY A 17 -6.70 -12.96 39.22
N CYS A 18 -6.44 -14.20 38.79
CA CYS A 18 -5.99 -15.27 39.70
C CYS A 18 -4.50 -15.15 40.03
N VAL A 19 -3.67 -14.68 39.07
CA VAL A 19 -2.21 -14.52 39.25
C VAL A 19 -1.87 -13.33 40.16
N ILE A 20 -2.62 -12.23 40.07
CA ILE A 20 -2.42 -11.05 40.93
C ILE A 20 -2.76 -11.38 42.39
N THR A 21 -3.80 -12.19 42.61
CA THR A 21 -4.23 -12.59 43.97
C THR A 21 -3.21 -13.52 44.64
N ILE A 22 -2.57 -14.41 43.87
CA ILE A 22 -1.53 -15.33 44.39
C ILE A 22 -0.22 -14.59 44.68
N PHE A 23 0.17 -13.60 43.86
CA PHE A 23 1.37 -12.79 44.11
C PHE A 23 1.22 -11.87 45.32
N SER A 24 0.00 -11.35 45.56
CA SER A 24 -0.28 -10.51 46.73
C SER A 24 -0.35 -11.30 48.06
N LEU A 25 -0.65 -12.60 48.01
CA LEU A 25 -0.69 -13.49 49.18
C LEU A 25 0.70 -14.02 49.60
N GLN A 26 1.72 -13.97 48.74
CA GLN A 26 3.09 -14.45 49.05
C GLN A 26 4.05 -13.37 49.55
N LEU A 27 3.77 -12.08 49.32
CA LEU A 27 4.61 -10.98 49.83
C LEU A 27 4.40 -10.69 51.34
N ASN A 28 3.31 -11.16 51.93
CA ASN A 28 3.01 -10.96 53.37
C ASN A 28 3.73 -11.92 54.32
N LYS A 29 4.77 -12.65 53.88
CA LYS A 29 5.54 -13.58 54.73
C LYS A 29 7.05 -13.37 54.77
N TRP A 30 7.58 -12.30 54.15
CA TRP A 30 9.00 -12.00 54.21
C TRP A 30 9.25 -10.73 55.05
N LYS A 31 9.70 -10.96 56.29
CA LYS A 31 10.18 -9.93 57.21
C LYS A 31 11.57 -9.49 56.70
N VAL A 32 11.63 -8.39 55.95
CA VAL A 32 12.90 -7.81 55.49
C VAL A 32 13.47 -6.98 56.63
N GLU A 33 14.49 -7.49 57.32
CA GLU A 33 15.29 -6.68 58.24
C GLU A 33 16.25 -5.80 57.41
N CYS A 34 15.97 -4.50 57.38
CA CYS A 34 16.89 -3.52 56.81
C CYS A 34 18.07 -3.31 57.76
N VAL A 35 19.25 -3.76 57.33
CA VAL A 35 20.51 -3.31 57.91
C VAL A 35 20.77 -1.91 57.36
N ASP A 36 20.62 -0.93 58.25
CA ASP A 36 20.90 0.51 58.12
C ASP A 36 19.70 1.43 57.77
N LYS A 37 19.16 2.09 58.82
CA LYS A 37 17.98 2.97 58.79
C LYS A 37 18.20 4.29 58.04
N ALA A 38 19.45 4.75 57.91
CA ALA A 38 19.75 6.05 57.31
C ALA A 38 19.60 6.07 55.78
N LEU A 39 19.78 4.93 55.10
CA LEU A 39 19.69 4.85 53.64
C LEU A 39 18.25 4.76 53.12
N CYS A 40 17.33 4.22 53.93
CA CYS A 40 15.91 4.14 53.58
C CYS A 40 15.20 5.50 53.56
N GLU A 41 15.57 6.43 54.45
CA GLU A 41 14.98 7.78 54.44
C GLU A 41 15.44 8.62 53.24
N LEU A 42 16.71 8.47 52.83
CA LEU A 42 17.24 9.14 51.63
C LEU A 42 16.53 8.68 50.34
N PHE A 43 16.19 7.39 50.23
CA PHE A 43 15.51 6.83 49.06
C PHE A 43 14.02 7.22 48.99
N SER A 44 13.33 7.27 50.12
CA SER A 44 11.92 7.73 50.23
C SER A 44 11.77 9.20 49.80
N THR A 45 12.75 10.04 50.16
CA THR A 45 12.74 11.47 49.86
C THR A 45 13.06 11.74 48.38
N LEU A 46 13.90 10.91 47.74
CA LEU A 46 14.24 11.01 46.32
C LEU A 46 13.06 10.62 45.40
N ILE A 47 12.28 9.60 45.79
CA ILE A 47 11.11 9.14 45.04
C ILE A 47 9.96 10.16 45.09
N ARG A 48 9.80 10.90 46.21
CA ARG A 48 8.76 11.95 46.32
C ARG A 48 9.04 13.21 45.48
N ARG A 49 10.27 13.44 45.01
CA ARG A 49 10.65 14.65 44.24
C ARG A 49 10.66 14.46 42.72
N LEU A 50 10.58 13.24 42.21
CA LEU A 50 10.61 12.96 40.77
C LEU A 50 9.18 12.76 40.23
N ARG A 51 8.53 13.84 39.78
CA ARG A 51 7.31 13.74 38.95
C ARG A 51 7.71 13.44 37.51
N PHE A 52 7.42 12.23 37.02
CA PHE A 52 7.49 11.89 35.59
C PHE A 52 6.10 11.49 35.06
N PRO A 53 5.76 11.83 33.80
CA PRO A 53 4.48 11.46 33.16
C PRO A 53 4.42 9.96 32.85
N PRO A 54 3.22 9.37 32.64
CA PRO A 54 3.04 7.93 32.70
C PRO A 54 3.61 7.24 31.45
N LEU A 55 4.67 6.45 31.64
CA LEU A 55 5.14 5.45 30.68
C LEU A 55 4.63 4.06 31.11
N PRO A 56 4.39 3.13 30.17
CA PRO A 56 3.72 1.86 30.46
C PRO A 56 4.56 0.96 31.38
N LEU A 57 3.88 0.32 32.33
CA LEU A 57 4.39 -0.50 33.47
C LEU A 57 5.43 -1.60 33.15
N VAL A 58 5.74 -1.85 31.89
CA VAL A 58 6.70 -2.86 31.44
C VAL A 58 8.16 -2.36 31.54
N SER A 59 8.39 -1.04 31.56
CA SER A 59 9.76 -0.50 31.66
C SER A 59 10.31 -0.46 33.09
N LEU A 60 9.43 -0.38 34.10
CA LEU A 60 9.85 -0.24 35.50
C LEU A 60 10.40 -1.55 36.07
N SER A 61 9.80 -2.70 35.70
CA SER A 61 10.25 -4.04 36.10
C SER A 61 11.58 -4.42 35.45
N LEU A 62 11.81 -4.01 34.19
CA LEU A 62 13.07 -4.25 33.49
C LEU A 62 14.21 -3.41 34.08
N TYR A 63 13.91 -2.18 34.51
CA TYR A 63 14.89 -1.30 35.14
C TYR A 63 15.32 -1.80 36.53
N ILE A 64 14.38 -2.30 37.33
CA ILE A 64 14.68 -2.91 38.65
C ILE A 64 15.56 -4.16 38.49
N ALA A 65 15.30 -4.99 37.46
CA ALA A 65 16.11 -6.16 37.17
C ALA A 65 17.54 -5.79 36.71
N ILE A 66 17.70 -4.76 35.88
CA ILE A 66 19.01 -4.27 35.41
C ILE A 66 19.82 -3.67 36.57
N VAL A 67 19.19 -2.92 37.48
CA VAL A 67 19.85 -2.36 38.66
C VAL A 67 20.24 -3.46 39.66
N ALA A 68 19.47 -4.53 39.77
CA ALA A 68 19.82 -5.70 40.59
C ALA A 68 21.02 -6.48 40.03
N VAL A 69 21.13 -6.63 38.70
CA VAL A 69 22.25 -7.32 38.04
C VAL A 69 23.53 -6.47 38.06
N LEU A 70 23.42 -5.14 37.96
CA LEU A 70 24.58 -4.24 38.03
C LEU A 70 25.17 -4.08 39.45
N ARG A 71 24.45 -4.48 40.51
CA ARG A 71 24.96 -4.42 41.89
C ARG A 71 25.71 -5.67 42.37
N CYS A 72 25.83 -6.71 41.54
CA CYS A 72 26.59 -7.92 41.86
C CYS A 72 28.04 -7.93 41.33
N ARG A 73 28.59 -6.81 40.85
CA ARG A 73 29.99 -6.76 40.36
C ARG A 73 30.75 -5.54 40.90
N ALA A 74 31.25 -5.63 42.14
CA ALA A 74 32.36 -4.80 42.61
C ALA A 74 32.94 -5.32 43.95
N ARG A 75 34.10 -5.99 43.87
CA ARG A 75 35.22 -6.14 44.84
C ARG A 75 36.05 -7.31 44.26
N GLY A 76 37.21 -7.19 43.63
CA GLY A 76 38.23 -6.15 43.52
C GLY A 76 39.57 -6.90 43.58
N ALA A 77 40.25 -7.09 42.44
CA ALA A 77 41.69 -7.37 42.35
C ALA A 77 42.14 -7.34 40.87
N THR A 78 43.22 -6.61 40.62
CA THR A 78 43.81 -6.21 39.34
C THR A 78 44.95 -7.13 38.87
N LEU A 79 45.30 -6.96 37.59
CA LEU A 79 46.58 -7.23 36.90
C LEU A 79 46.75 -8.57 36.13
N GLY A 80 47.09 -8.45 34.84
CA GLY A 80 48.09 -9.31 34.19
C GLY A 80 47.61 -10.40 33.22
N THR A 81 47.84 -10.15 31.92
CA THR A 81 48.37 -11.10 30.91
C THR A 81 47.70 -12.47 30.62
N ALA A 82 47.25 -12.60 29.36
CA ALA A 82 47.23 -13.76 28.46
C ALA A 82 47.39 -15.19 29.02
N PHE A 83 46.43 -16.08 28.73
CA PHE A 83 46.70 -17.50 28.41
C PHE A 83 45.51 -18.18 27.69
N ARG A 84 45.81 -19.03 26.71
CA ARG A 84 44.91 -19.79 25.81
C ARG A 84 44.30 -21.05 26.49
N LEU A 85 43.09 -21.46 26.04
CA LEU A 85 42.49 -22.80 25.75
C LEU A 85 43.08 -24.09 26.41
N PRO A 86 42.42 -25.28 26.46
CA PRO A 86 40.98 -25.67 26.38
C PRO A 86 40.56 -26.94 27.22
N LEU A 87 39.29 -27.40 27.06
CA LEU A 87 38.78 -28.81 26.97
C LEU A 87 38.58 -29.75 28.22
N PHE A 88 37.51 -30.59 28.11
CA PHE A 88 37.21 -31.90 28.77
C PHE A 88 36.78 -31.91 30.27
N PHE A 89 35.86 -32.71 30.87
CA PHE A 89 35.13 -33.99 30.69
C PHE A 89 33.73 -33.87 31.38
N ARG A 90 32.59 -34.36 30.86
CA ARG A 90 31.96 -35.71 30.96
C ARG A 90 31.77 -36.32 32.38
N HIS A 91 30.47 -36.53 32.70
CA HIS A 91 29.82 -37.62 33.48
C HIS A 91 30.23 -37.91 34.94
N TRP A 92 29.27 -37.80 35.86
CA TRP A 92 29.13 -38.67 37.04
C TRP A 92 27.66 -39.10 37.17
N GLU A 93 27.42 -40.41 37.14
CA GLU A 93 26.20 -41.07 37.59
C GLU A 93 26.13 -41.05 39.12
N VAL A 94 24.95 -40.82 39.67
CA VAL A 94 24.65 -41.00 41.10
C VAL A 94 23.50 -42.01 41.18
N ARG A 95 23.65 -43.01 42.06
CA ARG A 95 22.58 -43.97 42.36
C ARG A 95 22.40 -44.11 43.87
N ILE A 96 21.11 -44.15 44.26
CA ILE A 96 20.53 -44.75 45.50
C ILE A 96 20.69 -43.89 46.78
N GLN A 97 19.72 -43.67 47.69
CA GLN A 97 18.35 -44.17 47.95
C GLN A 97 17.56 -43.08 48.72
N ASP A 98 16.23 -43.21 48.68
CA ASP A 98 15.23 -42.67 49.61
C ASP A 98 14.88 -41.16 49.58
N GLY A 99 13.76 -40.90 48.92
CA GLY A 99 12.67 -40.20 49.60
C GLY A 99 12.46 -38.72 49.29
N VAL A 100 11.44 -38.47 48.46
CA VAL A 100 10.59 -37.25 48.43
C VAL A 100 11.07 -36.10 47.53
N ALA A 101 10.73 -36.27 46.24
CA ALA A 101 10.18 -35.30 45.29
C ALA A 101 10.52 -33.80 45.45
N PHE A 102 11.58 -33.36 44.77
CA PHE A 102 11.73 -31.98 44.31
C PHE A 102 12.30 -31.98 42.89
N GLY A 103 11.58 -31.41 41.92
CA GLY A 103 12.18 -31.10 40.62
C GLY A 103 11.25 -31.17 39.40
N LEU A 104 10.29 -30.26 39.28
CA LEU A 104 9.64 -29.94 37.99
C LEU A 104 9.65 -28.44 37.68
N PHE A 105 10.60 -27.68 38.23
CA PHE A 105 10.65 -26.22 38.09
C PHE A 105 11.86 -25.59 37.36
N PRO A 106 12.68 -26.31 36.55
CA PRO A 106 13.55 -25.64 35.58
C PRO A 106 13.26 -25.93 34.10
N ALA A 107 12.32 -26.82 33.75
CA ALA A 107 12.05 -27.17 32.34
C ALA A 107 11.02 -26.23 31.65
N CYS A 108 10.06 -25.68 32.39
CA CYS A 108 9.04 -24.79 31.81
C CYS A 108 9.53 -23.35 31.57
N LEU A 109 10.53 -22.87 32.32
CA LEU A 109 11.02 -21.50 32.17
C LEU A 109 11.87 -21.30 30.92
N PHE A 110 12.60 -22.35 30.49
CA PHE A 110 13.40 -22.31 29.26
C PHE A 110 12.54 -22.41 27.99
N GLY A 111 11.38 -23.08 28.06
CA GLY A 111 10.39 -23.12 26.97
C GLY A 111 9.65 -21.79 26.76
N PHE A 112 9.41 -21.01 27.83
CA PHE A 112 8.75 -19.71 27.74
C PHE A 112 9.67 -18.58 27.25
N LEU A 113 10.99 -18.67 27.48
CA LEU A 113 11.95 -17.69 26.97
C LEU A 113 12.30 -17.88 25.49
N LEU A 114 12.18 -19.11 24.96
CA LEU A 114 12.33 -19.39 23.53
C LEU A 114 11.03 -19.17 22.71
N SER A 115 9.85 -19.23 23.33
CA SER A 115 8.57 -18.90 22.68
C SER A 115 8.21 -17.41 22.76
N GLY A 116 8.73 -16.68 23.75
CA GLY A 116 8.49 -15.23 23.94
C GLY A 116 9.33 -14.30 23.06
N PHE A 117 10.28 -14.82 22.29
CA PHE A 117 11.13 -14.06 21.37
C PHE A 117 10.88 -14.33 19.88
N HIS A 118 9.81 -15.03 19.52
CA HIS A 118 9.17 -14.80 18.22
C HIS A 118 8.31 -13.54 18.30
N ARG A 119 8.94 -12.37 18.54
CA ARG A 119 8.46 -11.18 17.85
C ARG A 119 8.55 -11.56 16.38
N ARG A 120 7.41 -11.90 15.78
CA ARG A 120 7.27 -11.83 14.33
C ARG A 120 7.60 -10.38 13.99
N PHE A 121 8.86 -10.12 13.66
CA PHE A 121 9.19 -9.07 12.73
C PHE A 121 8.43 -9.47 11.47
N CYS A 122 7.20 -8.98 11.36
CA CYS A 122 6.54 -8.90 10.08
C CYS A 122 7.37 -7.84 9.33
N PHE A 123 8.41 -8.27 8.62
CA PHE A 123 8.81 -7.53 7.45
C PHE A 123 7.59 -7.60 6.54
N ALA A 124 6.78 -6.54 6.54
CA ALA A 124 5.91 -6.29 5.41
C ALA A 124 6.86 -5.93 4.27
N GLU A 125 7.36 -6.96 3.58
CA GLU A 125 7.99 -6.73 2.30
C GLU A 125 6.94 -6.16 1.38
N ALA A 126 7.27 -4.96 0.97
CA ALA A 126 6.36 -3.92 0.56
C ALA A 126 6.19 -3.98 -0.96
N TYR A 127 5.89 -5.18 -1.45
CA TYR A 127 6.09 -5.54 -2.84
C TYR A 127 4.78 -5.76 -3.57
N ASP A 128 4.63 -5.16 -4.75
CA ASP A 128 3.51 -5.41 -5.63
C ASP A 128 3.72 -6.76 -6.36
N SER A 129 3.06 -7.81 -5.87
CA SER A 129 3.22 -9.16 -6.42
C SER A 129 2.74 -9.29 -7.87
N LEU A 130 1.91 -8.38 -8.36
CA LEU A 130 1.45 -8.36 -9.76
C LEU A 130 2.35 -7.52 -10.67
N ASP A 131 3.19 -6.65 -10.12
CA ASP A 131 4.18 -5.91 -10.88
C ASP A 131 5.56 -5.88 -10.20
N PRO A 132 6.25 -7.05 -10.20
CA PRO A 132 7.56 -7.23 -9.63
C PRO A 132 8.62 -6.17 -9.88
N ASN A 133 8.63 -5.69 -11.12
CA ASN A 133 9.71 -4.89 -11.67
C ASN A 133 9.24 -3.45 -11.93
N GLY A 134 7.99 -3.15 -11.57
CA GLY A 134 7.38 -1.83 -11.70
C GLY A 134 8.16 -0.80 -10.90
N ASN A 135 8.62 0.24 -11.60
CA ASN A 135 9.34 1.34 -10.98
C ASN A 135 9.04 2.65 -11.71
N ILE A 136 9.33 3.75 -11.03
CA ILE A 136 9.41 5.07 -11.66
C ILE A 136 10.88 5.43 -11.78
N THR A 137 11.36 5.72 -12.97
CA THR A 137 12.74 6.13 -13.19
C THR A 137 12.81 7.62 -13.45
N ILE A 138 13.59 8.35 -12.65
CA ILE A 138 13.92 9.76 -12.90
C ILE A 138 15.30 9.84 -13.52
N LYS A 139 15.40 10.43 -14.70
CA LYS A 139 16.65 10.76 -15.39
C LYS A 139 16.97 12.24 -15.26
N TRP A 140 18.24 12.55 -15.02
CA TRP A 140 18.75 13.92 -14.97
C TRP A 140 19.88 14.10 -15.99
N ASP A 141 19.55 14.69 -17.13
CA ASP A 141 20.44 14.75 -18.28
C ASP A 141 20.94 16.19 -18.48
N ILE A 142 22.24 16.42 -18.30
CA ILE A 142 22.83 17.74 -18.54
C ILE A 142 23.08 17.91 -20.03
N ILE A 143 22.35 18.81 -20.69
CA ILE A 143 22.40 18.98 -22.15
C ILE A 143 23.26 20.17 -22.60
N GLN A 144 23.47 21.16 -21.74
CA GLN A 144 24.24 22.36 -22.07
C GLN A 144 24.90 22.96 -20.83
N TRP A 145 26.09 23.54 -20.98
CA TRP A 145 26.75 24.34 -19.96
C TRP A 145 26.35 25.82 -20.08
N THR A 146 26.14 26.49 -18.96
CA THR A 146 25.93 27.95 -18.90
C THR A 146 27.13 28.62 -18.21
N PRO A 147 27.26 29.96 -18.23
CA PRO A 147 28.37 30.65 -17.58
C PRO A 147 28.51 30.39 -16.07
N ASP A 148 27.42 30.04 -15.38
CA ASP A 148 27.37 29.83 -13.93
C ASP A 148 26.79 28.47 -13.50
N GLY A 149 26.44 27.61 -14.45
CA GLY A 149 25.82 26.32 -14.18
C GLY A 149 25.55 25.50 -15.44
N TYR A 150 24.34 24.98 -15.58
CA TYR A 150 23.98 24.10 -16.69
C TYR A 150 22.48 24.10 -16.98
N VAL A 151 22.12 23.64 -18.18
CA VAL A 151 20.75 23.29 -18.56
C VAL A 151 20.61 21.77 -18.51
N ALA A 152 19.57 21.30 -17.83
CA ALA A 152 19.25 19.88 -17.74
C ALA A 152 17.81 19.59 -18.16
N VAL A 153 17.61 18.43 -18.76
CA VAL A 153 16.31 17.82 -19.01
C VAL A 153 16.09 16.74 -17.96
N VAL A 154 15.01 16.86 -17.21
CA VAL A 154 14.60 15.89 -16.20
C VAL A 154 13.42 15.11 -16.75
N THR A 155 13.57 13.79 -16.85
CA THR A 155 12.52 12.92 -17.40
C THR A 155 12.13 11.87 -16.38
N MET A 156 10.83 11.78 -16.10
CA MET A 156 10.21 10.70 -15.33
C MET A 156 9.60 9.68 -16.28
N TYR A 157 9.97 8.42 -16.11
CA TYR A 157 9.37 7.28 -16.79
C TYR A 157 8.59 6.45 -15.79
N ASN A 158 7.35 6.10 -16.11
CA ASN A 158 6.55 5.15 -15.37
C ASN A 158 6.63 3.78 -16.04
N TYR A 159 7.46 2.89 -15.49
CA TYR A 159 7.57 1.50 -15.94
C TYR A 159 6.65 0.55 -15.18
N GLN A 160 5.71 1.08 -14.41
CA GLN A 160 4.69 0.26 -13.77
C GLN A 160 3.70 -0.23 -14.82
N GLN A 161 3.35 -1.51 -14.75
CA GLN A 161 2.52 -2.13 -15.77
C GLN A 161 1.11 -1.57 -15.76
N TYR A 162 0.47 -1.49 -14.60
CA TYR A 162 -0.94 -1.11 -14.48
C TYR A 162 -1.20 0.10 -13.58
N ARG A 163 -0.20 0.59 -12.85
CA ARG A 163 -0.36 1.80 -12.04
C ARG A 163 -0.03 3.04 -12.85
N HIS A 164 -0.84 4.07 -12.70
CA HIS A 164 -0.63 5.36 -13.34
C HIS A 164 -0.75 6.48 -12.30
N ILE A 165 -0.05 7.58 -12.53
CA ILE A 165 -0.16 8.78 -11.71
C ILE A 165 -1.37 9.55 -12.19
N GLN A 166 -2.42 9.60 -11.36
CA GLN A 166 -3.65 10.32 -11.64
C GLN A 166 -3.56 11.79 -11.25
N SER A 167 -4.52 12.60 -11.71
CA SER A 167 -4.74 13.96 -11.21
C SER A 167 -4.92 13.95 -9.69
N PRO A 168 -4.32 14.88 -8.92
CA PRO A 168 -3.66 16.13 -9.32
C PRO A 168 -2.24 16.03 -9.88
N GLY A 169 -1.73 14.81 -10.11
CA GLY A 169 -0.42 14.59 -10.72
C GLY A 169 0.72 14.45 -9.71
N TRP A 170 1.94 14.41 -10.23
CA TRP A 170 3.16 14.30 -9.43
C TRP A 170 3.66 15.66 -8.92
N ASN A 171 4.28 15.64 -7.74
CA ASN A 171 5.12 16.69 -7.20
C ASN A 171 6.52 16.11 -6.96
N LEU A 172 7.51 16.61 -7.69
CA LEU A 172 8.90 16.15 -7.61
C LEU A 172 9.72 17.16 -6.81
N GLY A 173 10.32 16.72 -5.71
CA GLY A 173 11.25 17.51 -4.92
C GLY A 173 12.64 16.91 -4.88
N TRP A 174 13.65 17.73 -4.65
CA TRP A 174 15.02 17.29 -4.39
C TRP A 174 15.74 18.29 -3.49
N THR A 175 16.96 17.98 -3.09
CA THR A 175 17.87 18.87 -2.37
C THR A 175 19.08 19.16 -3.22
N TRP A 176 19.37 20.43 -3.47
CA TRP A 176 20.60 20.83 -4.16
C TRP A 176 21.84 20.41 -3.36
N ALA A 177 22.99 20.21 -4.02
CA ALA A 177 24.20 19.79 -3.31
C ALA A 177 24.89 20.96 -2.57
N LYS A 178 24.93 22.15 -3.18
CA LYS A 178 25.65 23.35 -2.71
C LYS A 178 24.72 24.57 -2.48
N LYS A 179 24.69 25.55 -3.38
CA LYS A 179 23.87 26.77 -3.28
C LYS A 179 23.22 27.08 -4.63
N GLU A 180 22.92 26.02 -5.36
CA GLU A 180 22.33 26.07 -6.69
C GLU A 180 20.94 26.72 -6.62
N VAL A 181 20.58 27.39 -7.71
CA VAL A 181 19.28 28.03 -7.91
C VAL A 181 18.71 27.62 -9.26
N ILE A 182 17.42 27.81 -9.47
CA ILE A 182 16.77 27.57 -10.77
C ILE A 182 16.58 28.94 -11.43
N TRP A 183 17.27 29.20 -12.52
CA TRP A 183 17.13 30.43 -13.31
C TRP A 183 15.81 30.46 -14.08
N SER A 184 15.49 29.37 -14.77
CA SER A 184 14.28 29.23 -15.59
C SER A 184 13.87 27.77 -15.73
N MET A 185 12.60 27.55 -16.08
CA MET A 185 12.03 26.24 -16.34
C MET A 185 11.09 26.27 -17.54
N VAL A 186 10.98 25.13 -18.22
CA VAL A 186 10.05 24.89 -19.35
C VAL A 186 9.43 23.52 -19.14
N GLY A 187 8.12 23.37 -19.39
CA GLY A 187 7.37 22.13 -19.18
C GLY A 187 6.90 21.90 -17.74
N ALA A 188 7.54 22.51 -16.75
CA ALA A 188 7.16 22.43 -15.34
C ALA A 188 7.44 23.76 -14.63
N GLN A 189 6.94 23.90 -13.40
CA GLN A 189 7.17 25.07 -12.56
C GLN A 189 7.42 24.68 -11.10
N ALA A 190 8.29 25.45 -10.42
CA ALA A 190 8.39 25.39 -8.98
C ALA A 190 7.12 25.91 -8.30
N THR A 191 6.65 25.23 -7.26
CA THR A 191 5.46 25.64 -6.48
C THR A 191 5.70 26.91 -5.67
N GLU A 192 6.95 27.18 -5.30
CA GLU A 192 7.36 28.34 -4.51
C GLU A 192 8.71 28.86 -5.01
N GLN A 193 8.85 30.19 -5.09
CA GLN A 193 10.12 30.83 -5.45
C GLN A 193 11.13 30.81 -4.28
N GLY A 194 10.68 30.99 -3.04
CA GLY A 194 11.54 31.12 -1.86
C GLY A 194 12.21 32.50 -1.73
N ASP A 195 13.13 32.64 -0.78
CA ASP A 195 13.86 33.89 -0.55
C ASP A 195 15.01 34.08 -1.56
N CYS A 196 14.76 34.91 -2.58
CA CYS A 196 15.72 35.30 -3.61
C CYS A 196 16.36 36.68 -3.35
N SER A 197 16.24 37.27 -2.15
CA SER A 197 16.70 38.64 -1.84
C SER A 197 18.18 38.92 -2.14
N LYS A 198 19.02 37.88 -2.23
CA LYS A 198 20.44 37.99 -2.60
C LYS A 198 20.66 38.42 -4.05
N PHE A 199 19.67 38.28 -4.92
CA PHE A 199 19.75 38.61 -6.33
C PHE A 199 19.10 39.98 -6.59
N LYS A 200 19.91 40.98 -6.98
CA LYS A 200 19.46 42.38 -7.15
C LYS A 200 18.99 42.75 -8.56
N GLY A 201 19.28 41.91 -9.56
CA GLY A 201 18.95 42.16 -10.97
C GLY A 201 18.02 41.07 -11.50
N ASN A 202 18.60 40.07 -12.15
CA ASN A 202 17.84 38.89 -12.58
C ASN A 202 17.50 38.04 -11.36
N ILE A 203 16.20 37.91 -11.06
CA ILE A 203 15.70 37.08 -9.97
C ILE A 203 15.49 35.65 -10.50
N PRO A 204 16.06 34.62 -9.88
CA PRO A 204 15.84 33.23 -10.30
C PRO A 204 14.37 32.81 -10.14
N HIS A 205 13.94 31.86 -10.98
CA HIS A 205 12.63 31.19 -10.85
C HIS A 205 12.44 30.55 -9.46
N CYS A 206 13.49 29.97 -8.89
CA CYS A 206 13.45 29.41 -7.53
C CYS A 206 14.82 29.45 -6.85
N CYS A 207 14.86 29.94 -5.60
CA CYS A 207 16.05 30.00 -4.76
C CYS A 207 16.01 29.02 -3.57
N LYS A 208 14.96 28.20 -3.45
CA LYS A 208 14.86 27.21 -2.37
C LYS A 208 15.94 26.15 -2.53
N LYS A 209 16.59 25.81 -1.41
CA LYS A 209 17.54 24.69 -1.32
C LYS A 209 16.89 23.34 -1.64
N THR A 210 15.61 23.21 -1.29
CA THR A 210 14.76 22.05 -1.54
C THR A 210 13.52 22.48 -2.33
N PRO A 211 13.62 22.62 -3.67
CA PRO A 211 12.47 22.98 -4.48
C PRO A 211 11.47 21.82 -4.59
N THR A 212 10.19 22.17 -4.79
CA THR A 212 9.14 21.23 -5.20
C THR A 212 8.62 21.70 -6.55
N ILE A 213 8.62 20.78 -7.52
CA ILE A 213 8.26 21.04 -8.91
C ILE A 213 6.97 20.29 -9.24
N VAL A 214 6.11 20.95 -10.02
CA VAL A 214 4.89 20.39 -10.59
C VAL A 214 4.89 20.58 -12.10
N ASP A 215 4.31 19.64 -12.82
CA ASP A 215 4.09 19.75 -14.25
C ASP A 215 3.16 20.92 -14.60
N LEU A 216 3.30 21.47 -15.80
CA LEU A 216 2.35 22.46 -16.29
C LEU A 216 1.05 21.80 -16.75
N LEU A 217 -0.04 22.56 -16.75
CA LEU A 217 -1.36 22.08 -17.14
C LEU A 217 -1.50 21.95 -18.68
N PRO A 218 -2.42 21.09 -19.15
CA PRO A 218 -2.79 21.05 -20.57
C PRO A 218 -3.22 22.43 -21.08
N GLY A 219 -2.85 22.77 -22.32
CA GLY A 219 -3.15 24.08 -22.92
C GLY A 219 -2.07 25.15 -22.70
N THR A 220 -0.97 24.80 -22.04
CA THR A 220 0.22 25.68 -21.89
C THR A 220 0.70 26.18 -23.26
N PRO A 221 1.08 27.47 -23.43
CA PRO A 221 1.66 28.00 -24.66
C PRO A 221 2.86 27.21 -25.20
N TYR A 222 2.98 27.08 -26.53
CA TYR A 222 4.01 26.26 -27.19
C TYR A 222 5.45 26.61 -26.78
N ASN A 223 5.74 27.89 -26.54
CA ASN A 223 7.06 28.36 -26.09
C ASN A 223 7.43 27.91 -24.66
N MET A 224 6.48 27.40 -23.89
CA MET A 224 6.68 26.87 -22.55
C MET A 224 6.52 25.33 -22.50
N GLN A 225 6.39 24.68 -23.65
CA GLN A 225 6.28 23.23 -23.75
C GLN A 225 7.63 22.57 -24.08
N ILE A 226 7.76 21.33 -23.65
CA ILE A 226 8.80 20.38 -24.07
C ILE A 226 8.13 19.02 -24.35
N ALA A 227 8.82 18.13 -25.05
CA ALA A 227 8.33 16.77 -25.30
C ALA A 227 7.88 16.08 -24.00
N ASN A 228 6.76 15.37 -24.05
CA ASN A 228 6.17 14.64 -22.92
C ASN A 228 5.71 15.48 -21.70
N CYS A 229 5.81 16.81 -21.73
CA CYS A 229 4.94 17.68 -20.92
C CYS A 229 3.59 17.84 -21.65
N CYS A 230 2.57 18.56 -21.19
CA CYS A 230 2.35 19.29 -19.96
C CYS A 230 0.96 18.80 -19.54
N LYS A 231 0.94 17.71 -18.78
CA LYS A 231 -0.23 16.85 -18.58
C LYS A 231 -0.84 17.05 -17.18
N GLY A 232 -0.48 18.16 -16.51
CA GLY A 232 -0.86 18.38 -15.11
C GLY A 232 -0.34 17.28 -14.19
N GLY A 233 0.80 16.67 -14.55
CA GLY A 233 1.47 15.66 -13.74
C GLY A 233 0.88 14.26 -13.87
N VAL A 234 -0.05 14.05 -14.80
CA VAL A 234 -0.59 12.73 -15.11
C VAL A 234 0.41 11.92 -15.94
N ILE A 235 0.72 10.71 -15.51
CA ILE A 235 1.59 9.77 -16.23
C ILE A 235 0.88 8.42 -16.32
N SER A 236 0.62 7.96 -17.54
CA SER A 236 -0.07 6.69 -17.80
C SER A 236 0.76 5.48 -17.38
N SER A 237 0.12 4.32 -17.27
CA SER A 237 0.81 3.05 -17.02
C SER A 237 1.47 2.56 -18.30
N TRP A 238 2.55 1.79 -18.17
CA TRP A 238 3.33 1.32 -19.31
C TRP A 238 2.51 0.42 -20.24
N VAL A 239 1.58 -0.37 -19.69
CA VAL A 239 0.78 -1.31 -20.49
C VAL A 239 -0.33 -0.61 -21.26
N GLN A 240 -1.00 0.37 -20.66
CA GLN A 240 -2.15 1.05 -21.29
C GLN A 240 -1.71 2.02 -22.38
N ASP A 241 -0.69 2.83 -22.10
CA ASP A 241 -0.25 3.90 -22.99
C ASP A 241 1.25 4.19 -22.78
N PRO A 242 2.14 3.40 -23.42
CA PRO A 242 3.58 3.60 -23.33
C PRO A 242 4.03 4.99 -23.81
N ALA A 243 3.32 5.58 -24.76
CA ALA A 243 3.67 6.91 -25.30
C ALA A 243 3.44 8.02 -24.27
N ASN A 244 2.46 7.86 -23.38
CA ASN A 244 2.16 8.81 -22.31
C ASN A 244 2.70 8.38 -20.94
N ALA A 245 3.47 7.29 -20.87
CA ALA A 245 4.13 6.78 -19.67
C ALA A 245 5.43 7.54 -19.30
N ALA A 246 5.64 8.72 -19.89
CA ALA A 246 6.73 9.62 -19.53
C ALA A 246 6.24 11.06 -19.31
N SER A 247 6.94 11.80 -18.47
CA SER A 247 6.79 13.24 -18.28
C SER A 247 8.16 13.89 -18.20
N SER A 248 8.37 15.03 -18.85
CA SER A 248 9.66 15.71 -18.85
C SER A 248 9.54 17.21 -18.70
N PHE A 249 10.59 17.81 -18.13
CA PHE A 249 10.73 19.25 -18.04
C PHE A 249 12.20 19.64 -18.16
N GLN A 250 12.45 20.87 -18.56
CA GLN A 250 13.78 21.44 -18.66
C GLN A 250 13.98 22.51 -17.60
N LEU A 251 15.17 22.56 -17.01
CA LEU A 251 15.55 23.60 -16.06
C LEU A 251 16.96 24.13 -16.34
N SER A 252 17.16 25.41 -16.08
CA SER A 252 18.48 26.04 -16.07
C SER A 252 18.94 26.20 -14.62
N ALA A 253 19.91 25.39 -14.20
CA ALA A 253 20.50 25.46 -12.87
C ALA A 253 21.65 26.48 -12.85
N GLY A 254 21.63 27.39 -11.89
CA GLY A 254 22.69 28.37 -11.63
C GLY A 254 23.54 27.99 -10.41
N LEU A 255 24.70 28.62 -10.26
CA LEU A 255 25.65 28.43 -9.15
C LEU A 255 26.10 26.96 -8.93
N ALA A 256 26.00 26.13 -9.96
CA ALA A 256 26.25 24.68 -9.88
C ALA A 256 27.67 24.27 -10.31
N GLY A 257 28.39 25.18 -10.99
CA GLY A 257 29.66 24.91 -11.67
C GLY A 257 29.46 24.58 -13.15
N THR A 258 30.51 24.76 -13.95
CA THR A 258 30.45 24.76 -15.43
C THR A 258 31.14 23.55 -16.06
N SER A 259 31.48 22.53 -15.27
CA SER A 259 32.17 21.33 -15.77
C SER A 259 31.78 20.07 -15.00
N LYS A 260 31.95 18.90 -15.63
CA LYS A 260 31.68 17.58 -15.04
C LYS A 260 32.33 17.36 -13.67
N LYS A 261 33.52 17.93 -13.44
CA LYS A 261 34.27 17.76 -12.18
C LYS A 261 33.70 18.62 -11.05
N THR A 262 33.08 19.75 -11.40
CA THR A 262 32.63 20.76 -10.42
C THR A 262 31.15 20.59 -10.04
N VAL A 263 30.32 20.13 -10.99
CA VAL A 263 28.91 19.84 -10.76
C VAL A 263 28.75 18.70 -9.78
N ARG A 264 27.77 18.85 -8.89
CA ARG A 264 27.34 17.81 -7.96
C ARG A 264 25.87 17.48 -8.20
N ALA A 265 25.59 16.20 -8.15
CA ALA A 265 24.26 15.64 -8.22
C ALA A 265 23.31 16.24 -7.18
N PRO A 266 22.06 16.56 -7.54
CA PRO A 266 21.01 16.71 -6.54
C PRO A 266 20.85 15.44 -5.71
N LYS A 267 20.43 15.60 -4.46
CA LYS A 267 20.28 14.51 -3.49
C LYS A 267 18.86 14.52 -2.92
N ASN A 268 18.48 13.44 -2.24
CA ASN A 268 17.21 13.34 -1.51
C ASN A 268 16.01 13.70 -2.41
N PHE A 269 15.89 13.01 -3.54
CA PHE A 269 14.69 13.11 -4.36
C PHE A 269 13.49 12.64 -3.56
N THR A 270 12.34 13.26 -3.79
CA THR A 270 11.05 12.92 -3.21
C THR A 270 10.01 13.00 -4.31
N LEU A 271 9.17 11.98 -4.44
CA LEU A 271 8.05 11.97 -5.39
C LEU A 271 6.77 11.81 -4.60
N ARG A 272 5.93 12.83 -4.61
CA ARG A 272 4.58 12.77 -4.07
C ARG A 272 3.62 12.66 -5.25
N ALA A 273 2.82 11.61 -5.26
CA ALA A 273 1.76 11.41 -6.22
C ALA A 273 0.55 10.82 -5.47
N PRO A 274 -0.66 10.88 -6.04
CA PRO A 274 -1.83 10.28 -5.41
C PRO A 274 -1.63 8.78 -5.20
N GLY A 275 -2.04 8.27 -4.03
CA GLY A 275 -1.95 6.84 -3.70
C GLY A 275 -0.82 6.48 -2.71
N PRO A 276 -0.35 5.23 -2.70
CA PRO A 276 0.70 4.76 -1.80
C PRO A 276 2.04 5.40 -2.20
N GLY A 277 2.60 6.23 -1.31
CA GLY A 277 3.80 7.03 -1.60
C GLY A 277 5.00 6.23 -2.12
N TYR A 278 5.94 6.94 -2.73
CA TYR A 278 7.13 6.33 -3.34
C TYR A 278 8.37 6.51 -2.47
N THR A 279 9.31 5.56 -2.56
CA THR A 279 10.65 5.68 -1.96
C THR A 279 11.72 5.55 -3.02
N CYS A 280 12.69 6.45 -2.92
CA CYS A 280 13.81 6.54 -3.83
C CYS A 280 14.88 5.52 -3.47
N GLY A 281 15.26 4.68 -4.43
CA GLY A 281 16.49 3.90 -4.38
C GLY A 281 17.73 4.77 -4.56
N PRO A 282 18.93 4.18 -4.42
CA PRO A 282 20.19 4.89 -4.63
C PRO A 282 20.31 5.37 -6.09
N ALA A 283 20.85 6.57 -6.26
CA ALA A 283 21.21 7.12 -7.57
C ALA A 283 22.27 6.24 -8.23
N LYS A 284 22.17 6.03 -9.54
CA LYS A 284 23.18 5.35 -10.35
C LYS A 284 23.60 6.23 -11.52
N ASP A 285 24.91 6.34 -11.73
CA ASP A 285 25.45 6.98 -12.92
C ASP A 285 25.32 6.01 -14.10
N VAL A 286 24.67 6.46 -15.18
CA VAL A 286 24.45 5.65 -16.39
C VAL A 286 25.11 6.29 -17.62
N SER A 287 25.11 5.54 -18.72
CA SER A 287 25.61 6.02 -20.01
C SER A 287 24.81 7.24 -20.50
N PRO A 288 25.47 8.28 -21.05
CA PRO A 288 24.80 9.48 -21.56
C PRO A 288 23.71 9.17 -22.59
N SER A 289 22.56 9.80 -22.42
CA SER A 289 21.39 9.65 -23.25
C SER A 289 21.59 10.35 -24.59
N THR A 290 20.89 9.82 -25.61
CA THR A 290 20.91 10.36 -26.97
C THR A 290 19.61 11.08 -27.24
N PHE A 291 19.72 12.35 -27.63
CA PHE A 291 18.61 13.18 -28.06
C PHE A 291 18.62 13.27 -29.59
N LEU A 292 17.46 13.04 -30.19
CA LEU A 292 17.22 13.26 -31.61
C LEU A 292 16.52 14.61 -31.79
N THR A 293 16.93 15.37 -32.80
CA THR A 293 16.16 16.55 -33.23
C THR A 293 14.78 16.15 -33.73
N SER A 294 13.83 17.08 -33.72
CA SER A 294 12.45 16.85 -34.17
C SER A 294 12.36 16.38 -35.63
N ASP A 295 13.31 16.75 -36.47
CA ASP A 295 13.45 16.30 -37.86
C ASP A 295 14.15 14.93 -38.01
N GLY A 296 14.63 14.35 -36.90
CA GLY A 296 15.34 13.08 -36.83
C GLY A 296 16.77 13.07 -37.39
N ARG A 297 17.28 14.22 -37.87
CA ARG A 297 18.54 14.27 -38.64
C ARG A 297 19.78 14.41 -37.77
N ARG A 298 19.68 15.05 -36.61
CA ARG A 298 20.82 15.31 -35.72
C ARG A 298 20.65 14.52 -34.43
N LYS A 299 21.73 13.81 -34.06
CA LYS A 299 21.89 13.17 -32.75
C LYS A 299 22.80 14.02 -31.89
N THR A 300 22.36 14.34 -30.68
CA THR A 300 23.17 14.98 -29.65
C THR A 300 23.21 14.10 -28.41
N HIS A 301 24.31 14.13 -27.68
CA HIS A 301 24.48 13.35 -26.45
C HIS A 301 24.34 14.28 -25.24
N ALA A 302 23.83 13.74 -24.13
CA ALA A 302 23.98 14.39 -22.84
C ALA A 302 25.47 14.64 -22.57
N LEU A 303 25.77 15.83 -22.04
CA LEU A 303 27.14 16.27 -21.82
C LEU A 303 27.76 15.55 -20.63
N SER A 304 27.00 15.10 -19.64
CA SER A 304 27.49 14.33 -18.47
C SER A 304 27.07 12.87 -18.52
N LYS A 305 27.66 12.00 -17.67
CA LYS A 305 27.01 10.74 -17.30
C LYS A 305 25.67 11.10 -16.66
N ASP A 306 24.60 10.50 -17.12
CA ASP A 306 23.27 10.77 -16.59
C ASP A 306 23.11 10.10 -15.24
N MET A 307 22.27 10.66 -14.40
CA MET A 307 21.92 10.03 -13.14
C MET A 307 20.51 9.45 -13.25
N GLU A 308 20.42 8.16 -13.02
CA GLU A 308 19.16 7.45 -12.91
C GLU A 308 18.84 7.18 -11.44
N HIS A 309 17.65 7.61 -11.03
CA HIS A 309 17.05 7.23 -9.77
C HIS A 309 15.89 6.28 -10.03
N TYR A 310 15.95 5.11 -9.40
CA TYR A 310 14.86 4.14 -9.42
C TYR A 310 14.00 4.37 -8.19
N LEU A 311 12.74 4.72 -8.38
CA LEU A 311 11.73 4.79 -7.32
C LEU A 311 10.90 3.52 -7.32
N TYR A 312 10.76 2.97 -6.12
CA TYR A 312 9.88 1.84 -5.84
C TYR A 312 8.70 2.35 -5.01
N ILE A 313 7.55 1.70 -5.14
CA ILE A 313 6.40 2.00 -4.27
C ILE A 313 6.71 1.49 -2.87
N LEU A 314 6.37 2.26 -1.83
CA LEU A 314 6.14 1.68 -0.50
C LEU A 314 4.64 1.54 -0.25
N PRO A 315 4.14 0.41 0.28
CA PRO A 315 2.97 0.44 1.12
C PRO A 315 3.31 1.26 2.36
N VAL A 316 2.37 2.12 2.75
CA VAL A 316 2.46 2.97 3.93
C VAL A 316 2.66 2.11 5.19
N SER A 317 3.90 1.81 5.55
CA SER A 317 4.26 1.36 6.89
C SER A 317 4.87 2.56 7.61
N ARG A 318 4.03 3.23 8.41
CA ARG A 318 4.28 4.50 9.12
C ARG A 318 4.27 5.74 8.22
N ALA A 319 3.09 6.32 8.05
CA ALA A 319 3.01 7.77 8.13
C ALA A 319 3.24 8.14 9.61
N GLU A 320 4.41 8.69 9.93
CA GLU A 320 4.59 9.51 11.13
C GLU A 320 3.86 10.84 10.91
N ASP A 321 2.54 10.77 10.82
CA ASP A 321 1.61 11.89 10.96
C ASP A 321 0.21 11.31 11.24
N PRO A 322 -0.20 11.21 12.52
CA PRO A 322 -1.48 10.60 12.91
C PRO A 322 -2.72 11.42 12.52
N TYR A 323 -2.59 12.53 11.80
CA TYR A 323 -3.68 13.48 11.58
C TYR A 323 -4.34 13.41 10.19
N MET A 324 -4.03 12.41 9.36
CA MET A 324 -4.74 12.20 8.09
C MET A 324 -5.45 10.83 7.98
N LEU A 325 -5.68 10.14 9.11
CA LEU A 325 -6.61 9.02 9.15
C LEU A 325 -7.99 9.50 9.61
N TYR A 326 -8.91 9.54 8.64
CA TYR A 326 -10.34 9.25 8.77
C TYR A 326 -10.95 9.44 10.17
N SER A 327 -11.42 10.66 10.45
CA SER A 327 -12.44 10.87 11.47
C SER A 327 -13.83 10.61 10.87
N PRO A 328 -14.64 9.67 11.41
CA PRO A 328 -16.00 9.43 10.96
C PRO A 328 -16.97 10.59 11.27
N TYR A 329 -16.49 11.67 11.91
CA TYR A 329 -17.29 12.84 12.28
C TYR A 329 -17.16 14.04 11.32
N LEU A 330 -16.37 13.95 10.25
CA LEU A 330 -16.24 15.02 9.24
C LEU A 330 -17.21 14.89 8.04
N ALA A 331 -18.16 13.95 8.10
CA ALA A 331 -19.18 13.78 7.07
C ALA A 331 -20.19 14.95 6.98
N TYR A 332 -20.04 16.03 7.78
CA TYR A 332 -21.00 17.13 7.81
C TYR A 332 -20.42 18.56 7.81
N ALA A 333 -19.13 18.76 7.59
CA ALA A 333 -18.58 20.10 7.59
C ALA A 333 -17.41 20.27 6.62
N VAL A 334 -17.71 20.55 5.34
CA VAL A 334 -17.05 21.59 4.51
C VAL A 334 -17.97 21.89 3.32
N ASN A 335 -18.84 22.90 3.46
CA ASN A 335 -19.37 23.67 2.32
C ASN A 335 -18.72 25.05 2.39
N ASP A 336 -17.51 25.17 1.86
CA ASP A 336 -16.96 26.46 1.44
C ASP A 336 -17.03 26.48 -0.10
N PRO A 337 -17.90 27.32 -0.70
CA PRO A 337 -18.08 27.37 -2.15
C PRO A 337 -16.88 27.95 -2.91
N SER A 338 -15.85 28.46 -2.20
CA SER A 338 -14.78 29.27 -2.79
C SER A 338 -13.47 28.55 -3.10
N LYS A 339 -13.34 27.25 -2.81
CA LYS A 339 -12.15 26.45 -3.15
C LYS A 339 -12.53 25.17 -3.87
N SER A 340 -12.11 25.02 -5.13
CA SER A 340 -12.14 23.76 -5.88
C SER A 340 -11.25 22.73 -5.18
N SER A 341 -11.79 22.05 -4.17
CA SER A 341 -11.08 21.01 -3.46
C SER A 341 -11.06 19.75 -4.32
N TYR A 342 -9.90 19.42 -4.89
CA TYR A 342 -9.62 18.16 -5.60
C TYR A 342 -9.63 16.93 -4.67
N ALA A 343 -10.09 17.07 -3.42
CA ALA A 343 -10.20 15.96 -2.50
C ALA A 343 -11.36 15.04 -2.91
N PRO A 344 -11.12 13.72 -3.04
CA PRO A 344 -12.15 12.78 -3.46
C PRO A 344 -13.27 12.72 -2.41
N LEU A 345 -14.53 12.82 -2.84
CA LEU A 345 -15.70 12.62 -1.98
C LEU A 345 -16.29 11.26 -2.32
N VAL A 346 -15.89 10.23 -1.57
CA VAL A 346 -16.22 8.83 -1.88
C VAL A 346 -17.29 8.32 -0.93
N GLN A 347 -18.24 7.55 -1.47
CA GLN A 347 -19.17 6.78 -0.64
C GLN A 347 -18.42 5.68 0.12
N CYS A 348 -18.45 5.71 1.46
CA CYS A 348 -17.87 4.65 2.27
C CYS A 348 -18.61 3.31 2.05
N THR A 349 -17.87 2.25 1.75
CA THR A 349 -18.41 0.91 1.52
C THR A 349 -17.61 -0.15 2.27
N SER A 350 -18.21 -1.31 2.51
CA SER A 350 -17.55 -2.45 3.15
C SER A 350 -16.41 -3.05 2.32
N HIS A 351 -16.37 -2.81 1.01
CA HIS A 351 -15.34 -3.33 0.10
C HIS A 351 -14.14 -2.38 -0.05
N MET A 352 -14.12 -1.23 0.66
CA MET A 352 -13.00 -0.27 0.73
C MET A 352 -12.42 0.13 -0.64
N CYS A 353 -13.25 0.15 -1.68
CA CYS A 353 -12.88 0.48 -3.05
C CYS A 353 -13.64 1.74 -3.46
N PRO A 354 -13.03 2.66 -4.23
CA PRO A 354 -13.69 3.88 -4.68
C PRO A 354 -14.69 3.66 -5.83
N ILE A 355 -14.84 2.41 -6.26
CA ILE A 355 -15.79 1.95 -7.27
C ILE A 355 -16.53 0.71 -6.77
N ARG A 356 -17.69 0.41 -7.35
CA ARG A 356 -18.34 -0.91 -7.24
C ARG A 356 -18.14 -1.70 -8.52
N VAL A 357 -17.59 -2.90 -8.38
CA VAL A 357 -17.51 -3.87 -9.46
C VAL A 357 -18.65 -4.87 -9.30
N HIS A 358 -19.54 -4.92 -10.29
CA HIS A 358 -20.63 -5.88 -10.36
C HIS A 358 -20.28 -6.96 -11.36
N TRP A 359 -20.04 -8.17 -10.87
CA TRP A 359 -19.72 -9.35 -11.67
C TRP A 359 -20.97 -10.24 -11.81
N HIS A 360 -21.52 -10.32 -13.02
CA HIS A 360 -22.75 -11.07 -13.30
C HIS A 360 -22.48 -12.20 -14.28
N VAL A 361 -22.57 -13.45 -13.83
CA VAL A 361 -22.62 -14.63 -14.71
C VAL A 361 -23.95 -14.65 -15.45
N LYS A 362 -23.97 -14.28 -16.74
CA LYS A 362 -25.20 -14.15 -17.53
C LYS A 362 -25.70 -15.48 -18.07
N LEU A 363 -24.80 -16.24 -18.69
CA LEU A 363 -25.16 -17.44 -19.45
C LEU A 363 -24.07 -18.50 -19.30
N ASN A 364 -24.50 -19.76 -19.24
CA ASN A 364 -23.64 -20.94 -19.18
C ASN A 364 -23.99 -21.87 -20.33
N TYR A 365 -23.14 -21.90 -21.36
CA TYR A 365 -23.27 -22.80 -22.51
C TYR A 365 -22.60 -24.15 -22.22
N LYS A 366 -22.57 -25.06 -23.20
CA LYS A 366 -21.86 -26.34 -23.07
C LYS A 366 -20.37 -26.11 -22.82
N ASP A 367 -19.69 -25.44 -23.74
CA ASP A 367 -18.22 -25.25 -23.73
C ASP A 367 -17.77 -23.86 -23.30
N TYR A 368 -18.71 -22.92 -23.12
CA TYR A 368 -18.42 -21.52 -22.82
C TYR A 368 -19.29 -20.99 -21.68
N TRP A 369 -18.86 -19.91 -21.06
CA TRP A 369 -19.66 -19.14 -20.11
C TRP A 369 -19.44 -17.65 -20.32
N ARG A 370 -20.49 -16.87 -20.07
CA ARG A 370 -20.53 -15.44 -20.34
C ARG A 370 -20.72 -14.66 -19.05
N VAL A 371 -19.86 -13.68 -18.84
CA VAL A 371 -19.92 -12.74 -17.72
C VAL A 371 -20.18 -11.35 -18.25
N LYS A 372 -21.01 -10.59 -17.53
CA LYS A 372 -21.11 -9.14 -17.68
C LYS A 372 -20.49 -8.48 -16.46
N ILE A 373 -19.56 -7.59 -16.71
CA ILE A 373 -18.95 -6.74 -15.69
C ILE A 373 -19.54 -5.34 -15.83
N ALA A 374 -19.91 -4.75 -14.70
CA ALA A 374 -20.22 -3.32 -14.62
C ALA A 374 -19.36 -2.67 -13.53
N ILE A 375 -18.72 -1.56 -13.87
CA ILE A 375 -17.91 -0.74 -12.98
C ILE A 375 -18.69 0.53 -12.73
N THR A 376 -18.98 0.85 -11.47
CA THR A 376 -19.70 2.07 -11.08
C THR A 376 -18.82 2.94 -10.20
N ASN A 377 -18.69 4.22 -10.54
CA ASN A 377 -17.95 5.20 -9.76
C ASN A 377 -18.73 5.63 -8.50
N PHE A 378 -18.08 5.61 -7.33
CA PHE A 378 -18.64 6.07 -6.06
C PHE A 378 -18.04 7.38 -5.55
N ASN A 379 -17.23 8.04 -6.37
CA ASN A 379 -16.71 9.36 -6.12
C ASN A 379 -17.64 10.42 -6.70
N TYR A 380 -18.17 11.29 -5.84
CA TYR A 380 -19.12 12.36 -6.19
C TYR A 380 -18.46 13.64 -6.70
N ARG A 381 -17.12 13.71 -6.69
CA ARG A 381 -16.37 14.92 -7.08
C ARG A 381 -15.26 14.65 -8.09
N MET A 382 -15.12 13.40 -8.53
CA MET A 382 -13.99 13.00 -9.35
C MET A 382 -14.40 11.98 -10.40
N ASN A 383 -13.98 12.28 -11.63
CA ASN A 383 -14.01 11.35 -12.73
C ASN A 383 -12.68 10.57 -12.75
N TYR A 384 -12.73 9.30 -13.17
CA TYR A 384 -11.52 8.53 -13.43
C TYR A 384 -11.24 8.50 -14.94
N THR A 385 -10.18 9.19 -15.34
CA THR A 385 -9.61 9.13 -16.70
C THR A 385 -8.60 7.99 -16.79
N GLN A 386 -8.51 7.32 -17.94
CA GLN A 386 -7.55 6.22 -18.16
C GLN A 386 -7.64 5.11 -17.10
N TRP A 387 -8.83 4.92 -16.54
CA TRP A 387 -9.06 3.94 -15.49
C TRP A 387 -8.67 2.53 -15.97
N ASN A 388 -8.22 1.71 -15.03
CA ASN A 388 -7.99 0.29 -15.28
C ASN A 388 -8.52 -0.57 -14.14
N LEU A 389 -8.85 -1.80 -14.50
CA LEU A 389 -9.32 -2.85 -13.62
C LEU A 389 -8.45 -4.08 -13.85
N VAL A 390 -7.68 -4.47 -12.84
CA VAL A 390 -6.91 -5.72 -12.85
C VAL A 390 -7.67 -6.77 -12.07
N ILE A 391 -7.91 -7.92 -12.69
CA ILE A 391 -8.73 -9.00 -12.14
C ILE A 391 -7.92 -10.29 -12.17
N GLN A 392 -7.85 -10.96 -11.04
CA GLN A 392 -7.27 -12.30 -10.95
C GLN A 392 -8.37 -13.36 -10.91
N HIS A 393 -8.38 -14.26 -11.89
CA HIS A 393 -9.27 -15.41 -11.98
C HIS A 393 -8.60 -16.54 -12.78
N PRO A 394 -8.67 -17.80 -12.31
CA PRO A 394 -7.97 -18.93 -12.95
C PRO A 394 -8.33 -19.23 -14.41
N ASN A 395 -9.38 -18.60 -14.95
CA ASN A 395 -9.93 -18.91 -16.28
C ASN A 395 -9.71 -17.75 -17.27
N PHE A 396 -8.88 -16.75 -16.91
CA PHE A 396 -8.49 -15.67 -17.80
C PHE A 396 -7.50 -16.10 -18.89
N ASP A 397 -6.80 -17.20 -18.68
CA ASP A 397 -6.02 -17.91 -19.70
C ASP A 397 -6.88 -18.39 -20.88
N ASN A 398 -8.16 -18.69 -20.60
CA ASN A 398 -9.16 -19.18 -21.55
C ASN A 398 -10.17 -18.09 -21.97
N LEU A 399 -9.79 -16.80 -21.87
CA LEU A 399 -10.60 -15.70 -22.37
C LEU A 399 -10.67 -15.75 -23.91
N THR A 400 -11.87 -15.85 -24.46
CA THR A 400 -12.08 -16.00 -25.92
C THR A 400 -12.52 -14.71 -26.59
N GLN A 401 -13.40 -13.95 -25.95
CA GLN A 401 -13.90 -12.68 -26.48
C GLN A 401 -14.10 -11.69 -25.34
N LEU A 402 -13.78 -10.44 -25.63
CA LEU A 402 -14.04 -9.29 -24.78
C LEU A 402 -14.80 -8.24 -25.59
N PHE A 403 -15.83 -7.67 -24.98
CA PHE A 403 -16.62 -6.60 -25.60
C PHE A 403 -16.40 -5.29 -24.87
N SER A 404 -16.32 -4.19 -25.61
CA SER A 404 -16.38 -2.82 -25.08
C SER A 404 -15.23 -2.35 -24.17
N PHE A 405 -14.27 -3.20 -23.79
CA PHE A 405 -13.02 -2.82 -23.10
C PHE A 405 -11.81 -3.31 -23.90
N ASN A 406 -10.66 -2.72 -23.60
CA ASN A 406 -9.36 -3.25 -23.98
C ASN A 406 -8.87 -4.28 -22.95
N TYR A 407 -7.98 -5.18 -23.38
CA TYR A 407 -7.42 -6.23 -22.53
C TYR A 407 -5.95 -6.47 -22.77
N ARG A 408 -5.25 -6.80 -21.68
CA ARG A 408 -3.91 -7.36 -21.70
C ARG A 408 -3.75 -8.34 -20.53
N SER A 409 -3.22 -9.52 -20.81
CA SER A 409 -2.78 -10.44 -19.75
C SER A 409 -1.58 -9.85 -19.02
N ILE A 410 -1.55 -9.98 -17.69
CA ILE A 410 -0.41 -9.68 -16.84
C ILE A 410 0.11 -11.00 -16.28
N ALA A 411 1.35 -11.35 -16.62
CA ALA A 411 2.00 -12.59 -16.20
C ALA A 411 3.22 -12.24 -15.32
N PRO A 412 3.02 -11.97 -14.01
CA PRO A 412 4.11 -11.49 -13.16
C PRO A 412 5.25 -12.51 -13.01
N TYR A 413 4.93 -13.80 -13.12
CA TYR A 413 5.87 -14.92 -12.96
C TYR A 413 6.05 -15.76 -14.24
N GLY A 414 5.61 -15.27 -15.40
CA GLY A 414 5.78 -15.90 -16.71
C GLY A 414 4.91 -17.12 -17.00
N ASP A 415 4.68 -17.99 -15.99
CA ASP A 415 4.02 -19.29 -16.18
C ASP A 415 2.50 -19.25 -15.96
N ILE A 416 1.98 -18.22 -15.29
CA ILE A 416 0.56 -18.11 -14.90
C ILE A 416 -0.05 -16.85 -15.50
N ASN A 417 -1.01 -17.05 -16.41
CA ASN A 417 -1.79 -16.01 -17.09
C ASN A 417 -3.20 -15.87 -16.49
N ASP A 418 -3.31 -15.98 -15.16
CA ASP A 418 -4.60 -15.91 -14.44
C ASP A 418 -5.06 -14.48 -14.15
N THR A 419 -4.27 -13.48 -14.57
CA THR A 419 -4.50 -12.08 -14.25
C THR A 419 -4.69 -11.26 -15.52
N ALA A 420 -5.80 -10.54 -15.57
CA ALA A 420 -6.20 -9.73 -16.69
C ALA A 420 -6.26 -8.26 -16.31
N MET A 421 -5.66 -7.41 -17.13
CA MET A 421 -5.84 -5.97 -17.08
C MET A 421 -6.87 -5.55 -18.12
N LEU A 422 -7.91 -4.84 -17.67
CA LEU A 422 -8.98 -4.27 -18.50
C LEU A 422 -8.96 -2.75 -18.37
N TRP A 423 -9.21 -2.04 -19.47
CA TRP A 423 -9.37 -0.58 -19.44
C TRP A 423 -10.31 -0.10 -20.54
N GLY A 424 -10.78 1.15 -20.41
CA GLY A 424 -11.68 1.75 -21.39
C GLY A 424 -11.04 1.91 -22.78
N VAL A 425 -11.89 1.88 -23.81
CA VAL A 425 -11.57 2.25 -25.18
C VAL A 425 -11.59 3.77 -25.29
N LYS A 426 -10.52 4.31 -25.88
CA LYS A 426 -10.33 5.76 -26.03
C LYS A 426 -11.51 6.39 -26.78
N TYR A 427 -11.99 7.53 -26.29
CA TYR A 427 -13.15 8.26 -26.85
C TYR A 427 -14.49 7.50 -26.77
N TYR A 428 -14.57 6.41 -26.02
CA TYR A 428 -15.81 5.66 -25.83
C TYR A 428 -16.16 5.50 -24.36
N ASN A 429 -15.29 4.86 -23.58
CA ASN A 429 -15.50 4.63 -22.15
C ASN A 429 -14.19 4.70 -21.35
N ASP A 430 -13.19 5.42 -21.86
CA ASP A 430 -11.93 5.75 -21.19
C ASP A 430 -12.07 6.81 -20.08
N LEU A 431 -13.24 7.45 -20.02
CA LEU A 431 -13.65 8.34 -18.94
C LEU A 431 -14.80 7.71 -18.15
N LEU A 432 -14.54 7.40 -16.88
CA LEU A 432 -15.57 6.98 -15.94
C LEU A 432 -16.03 8.20 -15.15
N MET A 433 -17.21 8.71 -15.49
CA MET A 433 -17.81 9.88 -14.86
C MET A 433 -18.04 9.66 -13.36
N GLU A 434 -18.18 10.76 -12.61
CA GLU A 434 -18.54 10.77 -11.20
C GLU A 434 -19.82 9.99 -10.89
N ALA A 435 -20.04 9.73 -9.61
CA ALA A 435 -21.17 8.96 -9.12
C ALA A 435 -22.51 9.55 -9.62
N GLY A 436 -23.25 8.74 -10.38
CA GLY A 436 -24.52 9.14 -10.99
C GLY A 436 -25.00 8.14 -12.04
N PRO A 437 -26.10 8.43 -12.76
CA PRO A 437 -26.67 7.53 -13.77
C PRO A 437 -25.69 7.16 -14.89
N TYR A 438 -24.76 8.06 -15.22
CA TYR A 438 -23.75 7.90 -16.27
C TYR A 438 -22.36 7.53 -15.73
N GLY A 439 -22.22 7.37 -14.42
CA GLY A 439 -20.98 7.00 -13.75
C GLY A 439 -20.69 5.51 -13.81
N ASN A 440 -21.02 4.83 -14.91
CA ASN A 440 -20.78 3.41 -15.07
C ASN A 440 -20.16 3.02 -16.42
N ALA A 441 -19.36 1.96 -16.41
CA ALA A 441 -18.79 1.34 -17.60
C ALA A 441 -19.11 -0.15 -17.57
N GLN A 442 -19.53 -0.71 -18.70
CA GLN A 442 -19.97 -2.11 -18.78
C GLN A 442 -19.24 -2.84 -19.91
N SER A 443 -19.02 -4.13 -19.70
CA SER A 443 -18.37 -5.02 -20.66
C SER A 443 -18.90 -6.44 -20.51
N GLU A 444 -18.77 -7.23 -21.57
CA GLU A 444 -19.02 -8.66 -21.53
C GLU A 444 -17.75 -9.45 -21.85
N LEU A 445 -17.57 -10.55 -21.14
CA LEU A 445 -16.48 -11.51 -21.30
C LEU A 445 -17.07 -12.85 -21.69
N LEU A 446 -16.49 -13.49 -22.70
CA LEU A 446 -16.78 -14.86 -23.05
C LEU A 446 -15.55 -15.72 -22.79
N PHE A 447 -15.74 -16.73 -21.96
CA PHE A 447 -14.69 -17.64 -21.54
C PHE A 447 -14.97 -19.04 -22.08
N ARG A 448 -13.93 -19.73 -22.55
CA ARG A 448 -13.99 -21.17 -22.75
C ARG A 448 -13.87 -21.85 -21.38
N LYS A 449 -14.60 -22.93 -21.17
CA LYS A 449 -14.52 -23.70 -19.92
C LYS A 449 -13.27 -24.55 -19.89
N GLU A 450 -12.56 -24.49 -18.78
CA GLU A 450 -11.53 -25.45 -18.39
C GLU A 450 -12.18 -26.67 -17.69
N PRO A 451 -11.55 -27.86 -17.69
CA PRO A 451 -11.99 -28.99 -16.86
C PRO A 451 -12.25 -28.68 -15.39
N SER A 452 -11.60 -27.64 -14.83
CA SER A 452 -11.75 -27.19 -13.45
C SER A 452 -13.01 -26.33 -13.18
N PHE A 453 -13.77 -26.00 -14.23
CA PHE A 453 -14.90 -25.08 -14.17
C PHE A 453 -16.02 -25.57 -13.23
N THR A 454 -16.42 -24.73 -12.28
CA THR A 454 -17.55 -24.98 -11.39
C THR A 454 -18.23 -23.68 -10.96
N PHE A 455 -19.50 -23.75 -10.58
CA PHE A 455 -20.21 -22.64 -9.92
C PHE A 455 -20.24 -22.78 -8.39
N GLU A 456 -19.64 -23.84 -7.86
CA GLU A 456 -19.58 -24.07 -6.43
C GLU A 456 -18.55 -23.15 -5.76
N LYS A 457 -18.81 -22.81 -4.49
CA LYS A 457 -17.87 -22.10 -3.60
C LYS A 457 -17.31 -20.80 -4.20
N GLY A 458 -18.11 -20.11 -5.01
CA GLY A 458 -17.72 -18.84 -5.61
C GLY A 458 -16.62 -18.92 -6.67
N TRP A 459 -16.33 -20.09 -7.25
CA TRP A 459 -15.26 -20.25 -8.24
C TRP A 459 -15.40 -19.31 -9.44
N ALA A 460 -16.63 -19.06 -9.90
CA ALA A 460 -16.92 -18.20 -11.05
C ALA A 460 -16.70 -16.70 -10.79
N PHE A 461 -16.29 -16.31 -9.58
CA PHE A 461 -16.04 -14.93 -9.18
C PHE A 461 -14.53 -14.65 -9.05
N PRO A 462 -14.10 -13.39 -9.26
CA PRO A 462 -12.71 -13.01 -9.11
C PRO A 462 -12.15 -13.32 -7.72
N ARG A 463 -10.87 -13.72 -7.68
CA ARG A 463 -10.13 -13.92 -6.43
C ARG A 463 -9.59 -12.60 -5.88
N ARG A 464 -9.16 -11.71 -6.77
CA ARG A 464 -8.66 -10.36 -6.44
C ARG A 464 -9.05 -9.37 -7.52
N VAL A 465 -9.25 -8.13 -7.10
CA VAL A 465 -9.59 -7.01 -7.98
C VAL A 465 -8.79 -5.80 -7.54
N TYR A 466 -8.11 -5.15 -8.49
CA TYR A 466 -7.41 -3.88 -8.28
C TYR A 466 -8.01 -2.84 -9.21
N PHE A 467 -8.21 -1.63 -8.69
CA PHE A 467 -8.66 -0.48 -9.47
C PHE A 467 -7.60 0.60 -9.45
N ASN A 468 -7.10 1.00 -10.63
CA ASN A 468 -6.01 1.97 -10.80
C ASN A 468 -4.75 1.68 -9.96
N GLY A 469 -4.53 0.42 -9.59
CA GLY A 469 -3.45 0.04 -8.68
C GLY A 469 -3.91 -0.39 -7.30
N ASP A 470 -5.02 0.14 -6.79
CA ASP A 470 -5.40 -0.09 -5.40
C ASP A 470 -6.20 -1.37 -5.26
N ASN A 471 -5.83 -2.20 -4.28
CA ASN A 471 -6.47 -3.47 -4.02
C ASN A 471 -7.85 -3.27 -3.37
N CYS A 472 -8.88 -3.87 -3.95
CA CYS A 472 -10.24 -3.80 -3.44
C CYS A 472 -10.56 -5.04 -2.59
N VAL A 473 -11.26 -4.85 -1.46
CA VAL A 473 -11.59 -5.93 -0.54
C VAL A 473 -12.70 -6.78 -1.15
N MET A 474 -12.43 -8.07 -1.32
CA MET A 474 -13.39 -9.04 -1.85
C MET A 474 -14.16 -9.71 -0.70
N PRO A 475 -15.45 -10.05 -0.89
CA PRO A 475 -16.19 -10.87 0.05
C PRO A 475 -15.60 -12.30 0.10
N PRO A 476 -15.79 -13.03 1.22
CA PRO A 476 -15.30 -14.39 1.32
C PRO A 476 -16.08 -15.32 0.36
N PRO A 477 -15.48 -16.43 -0.12
CA PRO A 477 -16.06 -17.25 -1.19
C PRO A 477 -17.45 -17.84 -0.89
N ASP A 478 -17.75 -18.05 0.39
CA ASP A 478 -19.02 -18.54 0.94
C ASP A 478 -20.15 -17.49 0.92
N ALA A 479 -19.80 -16.20 0.83
CA ALA A 479 -20.77 -15.11 0.72
C ALA A 479 -21.26 -14.88 -0.73
N TYR A 480 -20.61 -15.50 -1.73
CA TYR A 480 -21.09 -15.40 -3.10
C TYR A 480 -22.38 -16.20 -3.32
N PRO A 481 -23.31 -15.70 -4.15
CA PRO A 481 -24.53 -16.41 -4.45
C PRO A 481 -24.21 -17.73 -5.15
N TRP A 482 -24.75 -18.83 -4.65
CA TRP A 482 -24.73 -20.12 -5.32
C TRP A 482 -25.96 -20.28 -6.21
N LEU A 483 -25.81 -20.99 -7.32
CA LEU A 483 -26.95 -21.41 -8.10
C LEU A 483 -27.79 -22.36 -7.22
N PRO A 484 -29.12 -22.17 -7.13
CA PRO A 484 -29.95 -23.12 -6.41
C PRO A 484 -29.83 -24.49 -7.10
N ASN A 485 -29.40 -25.51 -6.35
CA ASN A 485 -29.22 -26.89 -6.85
C ASN A 485 -30.52 -27.56 -7.36
N SER A 486 -31.64 -26.85 -7.29
CA SER A 486 -32.94 -27.36 -7.73
C SER A 486 -33.85 -26.19 -8.09
N SER A 487 -34.62 -26.36 -9.16
CA SER A 487 -35.83 -25.56 -9.36
C SER A 487 -36.71 -25.71 -8.12
N PRO A 488 -37.41 -24.68 -7.64
CA PRO A 488 -38.50 -24.91 -6.70
C PRO A 488 -39.47 -25.86 -7.39
N ARG A 489 -39.49 -27.13 -6.96
CA ARG A 489 -40.61 -28.02 -7.30
C ARG A 489 -41.82 -27.27 -6.76
N LEU A 490 -42.70 -26.80 -7.64
CA LEU A 490 -44.06 -26.49 -7.25
C LEU A 490 -44.61 -27.78 -6.63
N ARG A 491 -44.49 -27.92 -5.32
CA ARG A 491 -45.31 -28.84 -4.55
C ARG A 491 -46.69 -28.22 -4.60
N PHE A 492 -47.44 -28.50 -5.66
CA PHE A 492 -48.89 -28.42 -5.55
C PHE A 492 -49.24 -29.26 -4.31
N PRO A 493 -49.90 -28.68 -3.30
CA PRO A 493 -50.38 -29.47 -2.18
C PRO A 493 -51.24 -30.56 -2.81
N SER A 494 -50.97 -31.84 -2.50
CA SER A 494 -51.82 -32.96 -2.94
C SER A 494 -53.31 -32.66 -2.71
N PHE A 495 -53.60 -31.87 -1.67
CA PHE A 495 -54.91 -31.33 -1.35
C PHE A 495 -55.59 -30.52 -2.47
N VAL A 496 -54.87 -29.69 -3.23
CA VAL A 496 -55.45 -28.88 -4.32
C VAL A 496 -55.87 -29.77 -5.49
N LEU A 497 -55.06 -30.78 -5.81
CA LEU A 497 -55.38 -31.74 -6.87
C LEU A 497 -56.59 -32.60 -6.48
N MET A 498 -56.68 -32.98 -5.20
CA MET A 498 -57.84 -33.68 -4.66
C MET A 498 -59.09 -32.81 -4.71
N VAL A 499 -59.04 -31.54 -4.27
CA VAL A 499 -60.21 -30.63 -4.29
C VAL A 499 -60.72 -30.42 -5.71
N VAL A 500 -59.84 -30.27 -6.70
CA VAL A 500 -60.23 -30.14 -8.11
C VAL A 500 -60.87 -31.42 -8.64
N LEU A 501 -60.36 -32.60 -8.27
CA LEU A 501 -60.97 -33.89 -8.64
C LEU A 501 -62.34 -34.09 -8.00
N TRP A 502 -62.50 -33.73 -6.72
CA TRP A 502 -63.79 -33.80 -6.02
C TRP A 502 -64.81 -32.82 -6.57
N ALA A 503 -64.39 -31.60 -6.93
CA ALA A 503 -65.26 -30.62 -7.58
C ALA A 503 -65.70 -31.08 -8.97
N ALA A 504 -64.80 -31.68 -9.76
CA ALA A 504 -65.13 -32.24 -11.06
C ALA A 504 -66.10 -33.44 -10.96
N LEU A 505 -65.92 -34.32 -9.97
CA LEU A 505 -66.84 -35.41 -9.69
C LEU A 505 -68.23 -34.90 -9.29
N ALA A 506 -68.30 -33.91 -8.39
CA ALA A 506 -69.56 -33.30 -7.99
C ALA A 506 -70.29 -32.65 -9.17
N LEU A 507 -69.57 -31.94 -10.05
CA LEU A 507 -70.14 -31.35 -11.27
C LEU A 507 -70.65 -32.42 -12.25
N SER A 508 -69.96 -33.57 -12.37
CA SER A 508 -70.42 -34.67 -13.22
C SER A 508 -71.67 -35.38 -12.69
N LEU A 509 -71.82 -35.47 -11.36
CA LEU A 509 -73.00 -36.03 -10.70
C LEU A 509 -74.21 -35.10 -10.80
N ILE A 510 -73.99 -33.78 -10.74
CA ILE A 510 -75.05 -32.77 -10.95
C ILE A 510 -75.54 -32.78 -12.41
N HIS A 511 -74.69 -33.16 -13.37
CA HIS A 511 -75.08 -33.26 -14.78
C HIS A 511 -75.85 -34.55 -15.15
N HIS A 512 -75.88 -35.54 -14.25
CA HIS A 512 -76.53 -36.84 -14.45
C HIS A 512 -77.84 -37.02 -13.66
N LEU A 513 -78.21 -36.03 -12.83
CA LEU A 513 -79.51 -35.86 -12.20
C LEU A 513 -80.33 -34.85 -13.03
#